data_AF-A0A348PSC0-F1
#
_entry.id   AF-A0A348PSC0-F1
#
_cell.length_a   1.000
_cell.length_b   1.000
_cell.length_c   1.000
_cell.angle_alpha   90.00
_cell.angle_beta   90.00
_cell.angle_gamma   90.00
#
_symmetry.space_group_name_H-M   'P 1'
#
loop_
_entity.id
_entity.type
_entity.pdbx_description
1 polymer ?
#
loop_
_entity_poly.entity_id
_entity_poly.type
_entity_poly.pdbx_seq_one_letter_code
_entity_poly.pdbx_strand_id
1 'polypeptide(L)'
;MERSQILNYIDLNKDRFIEELFDLLRIPSVSADPAYQEDVQKCAEVVKQSLIAAGADFAEVNQTAGHPIVYAERIIDPNKPTVLVYGHYDVQPADPVDLWDSPPFEPV
;
A
#
# COMPACT_ATOMS: atom_id res chain seq x y z
N MET A 1 8.88 -14.88 17.36
CA MET A 1 8.25 -13.98 18.35
C MET A 1 7.02 -14.67 18.89
N GLU A 2 6.80 -14.60 20.19
CA GLU A 2 5.55 -15.04 20.79
C GLU A 2 4.38 -14.16 20.33
N ARG A 3 3.16 -14.70 20.27
CA ARG A 3 1.97 -13.93 19.84
C ARG A 3 1.79 -12.66 20.66
N SER A 4 2.04 -12.71 21.96
CA SER A 4 1.96 -11.56 22.87
C SER A 4 2.95 -10.45 22.51
N GLN A 5 4.16 -10.80 22.05
CA GLN A 5 5.16 -9.83 21.60
C GLN A 5 4.72 -9.14 20.32
N ILE A 6 4.09 -9.87 19.39
CA ILE A 6 3.55 -9.33 18.14
C ILE A 6 2.45 -8.32 18.46
N LEU A 7 1.48 -8.70 19.30
CA LEU A 7 0.37 -7.80 19.68
C LEU A 7 0.88 -6.53 20.38
N ASN A 8 1.81 -6.69 21.33
CA ASN A 8 2.41 -5.55 22.01
C ASN A 8 3.18 -4.63 21.04
N TYR A 9 3.90 -5.19 20.06
CA TYR A 9 4.55 -4.39 19.02
C TYR A 9 3.53 -3.61 18.18
N ILE A 10 2.41 -4.24 17.83
CA ILE A 10 1.33 -3.59 17.07
C ILE A 10 0.77 -2.41 17.88
N ASP A 11 0.45 -2.63 19.15
CA ASP A 11 -0.10 -1.60 20.03
C ASP A 11 0.86 -0.41 20.20
N LEU A 12 2.15 -0.68 20.39
CA LEU A 12 3.18 0.36 20.55
C LEU A 12 3.46 1.16 19.27
N ASN A 13 3.14 0.61 18.10
CA ASN A 13 3.41 1.25 16.80
C ASN A 13 2.14 1.71 16.08
N LYS A 14 0.97 1.60 16.72
CA LYS A 14 -0.32 1.84 16.10
C LYS A 14 -0.41 3.19 15.40
N ASP A 15 0.03 4.26 16.08
CA ASP A 15 -0.04 5.62 15.53
C ASP A 15 0.83 5.75 14.28
N ARG A 16 2.02 5.14 14.27
CA ARG A 16 2.88 5.08 13.07
C ARG A 16 2.17 4.36 11.92
N PHE A 17 1.52 3.23 12.17
CA PHE A 17 0.80 2.49 11.12
C PHE A 17 -0.40 3.26 10.56
N ILE A 18 -1.09 4.02 11.40
CA ILE A 18 -2.19 4.88 10.97
C ILE A 18 -1.65 6.01 10.09
N GLU A 19 -0.55 6.65 10.48
CA GLU A 19 0.08 7.69 9.65
C GLU A 19 0.59 7.14 8.31
N GLU A 20 1.21 5.95 8.30
CA GLU A 20 1.63 5.28 7.06
C GLU A 20 0.43 4.97 6.14
N LEU A 21 -0.72 4.57 6.72
CA LEU A 21 -1.95 4.40 5.97
C LEU A 21 -2.48 5.73 5.45
N PHE A 22 -2.45 6.79 6.24
CA PHE A 22 -2.92 8.12 5.83
C PHE A 22 -2.07 8.70 4.71
N ASP A 23 -0.74 8.52 4.77
CA ASP A 23 0.17 8.90 3.69
C ASP A 23 -0.17 8.18 2.37
N LEU A 24 -0.54 6.90 2.44
CA LEU A 24 -0.98 6.15 1.27
C LEU A 24 -2.34 6.65 0.75
N LEU A 25 -3.31 6.87 1.64
CA LEU A 25 -4.66 7.34 1.27
C LEU A 25 -4.69 8.75 0.68
N ARG A 26 -3.68 9.58 0.97
CA ARG A 26 -3.52 10.90 0.34
C ARG A 26 -3.16 10.84 -1.13
N ILE A 27 -2.85 9.67 -1.67
CA ILE A 27 -2.55 9.46 -3.09
C ILE A 27 -3.83 9.00 -3.79
N PRO A 28 -4.44 9.83 -4.66
CA PRO A 28 -5.66 9.46 -5.35
C PRO A 28 -5.38 8.50 -6.52
N SER A 29 -5.03 7.25 -6.21
CA SER A 29 -4.72 6.19 -7.18
C SER A 29 -5.96 5.66 -7.91
N VAL A 30 -6.74 6.55 -8.53
CA VAL A 30 -8.00 6.21 -9.20
C VAL A 30 -7.72 5.55 -10.55
N SER A 31 -7.83 4.23 -10.64
CA SER A 31 -7.47 3.49 -11.86
C SER A 31 -8.46 3.63 -13.02
N ALA A 32 -9.71 3.98 -12.71
CA ALA A 32 -10.79 4.09 -13.69
C ALA A 32 -10.75 5.39 -14.50
N ASP A 33 -10.00 6.40 -14.06
CA ASP A 33 -9.92 7.71 -14.70
C ASP A 33 -8.48 7.97 -15.20
N PRO A 34 -8.27 8.13 -16.53
CA PRO A 34 -6.97 8.43 -17.10
C PRO A 34 -6.27 9.68 -16.53
N ALA A 35 -7.03 10.63 -15.96
CA ALA A 35 -6.46 11.81 -15.33
C ALA A 35 -5.54 11.48 -14.14
N TYR A 36 -5.72 10.32 -13.50
CA TYR A 36 -4.97 9.87 -12.32
C TYR A 36 -3.87 8.84 -12.65
N GLN A 37 -3.51 8.66 -13.93
CA GLN A 37 -2.46 7.70 -14.31
C GLN A 37 -1.12 7.95 -13.59
N GLU A 38 -0.74 9.22 -13.43
CA GLU A 38 0.48 9.59 -12.71
C GLU A 38 0.37 9.28 -11.21
N ASP A 39 -0.81 9.46 -10.61
CA ASP A 39 -1.07 9.13 -9.21
C ASP A 39 -1.04 7.61 -8.96
N VAL A 40 -1.57 6.81 -9.88
CA VAL A 40 -1.45 5.34 -9.82
C VAL A 40 0.02 4.92 -9.88
N GLN A 41 0.81 5.49 -10.80
CA GLN A 41 2.25 5.21 -10.89
C GLN A 41 2.99 5.64 -9.62
N LYS A 42 2.65 6.80 -9.05
CA LYS A 42 3.21 7.30 -7.79
C LYS A 42 2.86 6.38 -6.63
N CYS A 43 1.61 5.92 -6.55
CA CYS A 43 1.15 5.00 -5.52
C CYS A 43 1.91 3.66 -5.59
N ALA A 44 2.16 3.14 -6.79
CA ALA A 44 2.97 1.94 -6.98
C ALA A 44 4.40 2.09 -6.41
N GLU A 45 5.05 3.22 -6.63
CA GLU A 45 6.37 3.49 -6.06
C GLU A 45 6.32 3.63 -4.53
N VAL A 46 5.30 4.27 -3.97
CA VAL A 46 5.11 4.38 -2.51
C VAL A 46 4.88 3.00 -1.87
N VAL A 47 4.09 2.13 -2.50
CA VAL A 47 3.88 0.75 -2.04
C VAL A 47 5.19 -0.03 -2.08
N LYS A 48 5.98 0.09 -3.14
CA LYS A 48 7.33 -0.52 -3.22
C LYS A 48 8.22 -0.05 -2.07
N GLN A 49 8.29 1.27 -1.81
CA GLN A 49 9.11 1.78 -0.70
C GLN A 49 8.60 1.29 0.66
N SER A 50 7.28 1.21 0.85
CA SER A 50 6.67 0.70 2.07
C SER A 50 7.01 -0.77 2.31
N LEU A 51 7.03 -1.59 1.25
CA LEU A 51 7.43 -3.00 1.33
C LEU A 51 8.92 -3.17 1.70
N ILE A 52 9.81 -2.35 1.13
CA ILE A 52 11.22 -2.32 1.52
C ILE A 52 11.38 -1.89 2.99
N ALA A 53 10.71 -0.82 3.41
CA ALA A 53 10.75 -0.34 4.79
C ALA A 53 10.20 -1.36 5.79
N ALA A 54 9.20 -2.16 5.39
CA ALA A 54 8.66 -3.28 6.17
C ALA A 54 9.61 -4.50 6.21
N GLY A 55 10.69 -4.49 5.44
CA GLY A 55 11.73 -5.52 5.44
C GLY A 55 11.66 -6.51 4.29
N ALA A 56 11.01 -6.20 3.16
CA ALA A 56 11.22 -6.98 1.94
C ALA A 56 12.70 -6.95 1.54
N ASP A 57 13.25 -8.10 1.12
CA ASP A 57 14.63 -8.19 0.66
C ASP A 57 14.77 -7.57 -0.74
N PHE A 58 13.68 -7.62 -1.52
CA PHE A 58 13.57 -7.07 -2.85
C PHE A 58 12.15 -6.55 -3.10
N ALA A 59 12.04 -5.42 -3.81
CA ALA A 59 10.78 -4.92 -4.33
C ALA A 59 11.01 -4.08 -5.60
N GLU A 60 10.12 -4.23 -6.58
CA GLU A 60 10.16 -3.52 -7.85
C GLU A 60 8.77 -3.14 -8.36
N VAL A 61 8.71 -2.08 -9.17
CA VAL A 61 7.52 -1.70 -9.92
C VAL A 61 7.69 -2.22 -11.35
N ASN A 62 6.82 -3.14 -11.75
CA ASN A 62 6.81 -3.75 -13.07
C ASN A 62 5.75 -3.09 -13.95
N GLN A 63 6.19 -2.57 -15.10
CA GLN A 63 5.29 -1.97 -16.08
C GLN A 63 4.47 -3.06 -16.79
N THR A 64 3.20 -2.78 -17.04
CA THR A 64 2.30 -3.67 -17.79
C THR A 64 1.68 -2.93 -18.97
N ALA A 65 0.81 -3.61 -19.74
CA ALA A 65 0.01 -2.93 -20.76
C ALA A 65 -1.07 -2.00 -20.15
N GLY A 66 -1.39 -2.17 -18.86
CA GLY A 66 -2.24 -1.28 -18.09
C GLY A 66 -1.45 -0.65 -16.94
N HIS A 67 -2.07 -0.58 -15.76
CA HIS A 67 -1.41 -0.06 -14.55
C HIS A 67 -0.24 -0.94 -14.11
N PRO A 68 0.81 -0.36 -13.50
CA PRO A 68 1.95 -1.13 -13.04
C PRO A 68 1.57 -2.10 -11.92
N ILE A 69 2.38 -3.13 -11.71
CA ILE A 69 2.23 -4.03 -10.55
C ILE A 69 3.45 -3.88 -9.66
N VAL A 70 3.26 -4.04 -8.36
CA VAL A 70 4.37 -4.07 -7.39
C VAL A 70 4.65 -5.52 -7.03
N TYR A 71 5.88 -5.96 -7.29
CA TYR A 71 6.38 -7.24 -6.82
C TYR A 71 7.34 -7.02 -5.66
N ALA A 72 7.21 -7.81 -4.61
CA ALA A 72 8.17 -7.84 -3.51
C ALA A 72 8.29 -9.23 -2.92
N GLU A 73 9.45 -9.52 -2.36
CA GLU A 73 9.72 -10.81 -1.71
C GLU A 73 10.55 -10.63 -0.44
N ARG A 74 10.35 -11.57 0.49
CA ARG A 74 11.17 -11.73 1.69
C ARG A 74 11.47 -13.21 1.87
N ILE A 75 12.73 -13.60 1.72
CA ILE A 75 13.18 -14.98 1.79
C ILE A 75 13.82 -15.22 3.16
N ILE A 76 13.02 -15.73 4.09
CA ILE A 76 13.50 -16.07 5.44
C ILE A 76 14.32 -17.37 5.44
N ASP A 77 13.85 -18.38 4.70
CA ASP A 77 14.47 -19.70 4.61
C ASP A 77 13.97 -20.39 3.32
N PRO A 78 14.86 -20.73 2.37
CA PRO A 78 14.47 -21.34 1.10
C PRO A 78 13.88 -22.76 1.25
N ASN A 79 13.99 -23.38 2.43
CA ASN A 79 13.40 -24.69 2.70
C ASN A 79 11.98 -24.61 3.29
N LYS A 80 11.48 -23.41 3.59
CA LYS A 80 10.12 -23.20 4.09
C LYS A 80 9.13 -22.94 2.95
N PRO A 81 7.83 -23.23 3.13
CA PRO A 81 6.83 -22.89 2.14
C PRO A 81 6.77 -21.37 1.86
N THR A 82 6.54 -21.02 0.60
CA THR A 82 6.28 -19.64 0.18
C THR A 82 4.79 -19.32 0.30
N VAL A 83 4.47 -18.19 0.92
CA VAL A 83 3.10 -17.65 0.96
C VAL A 83 3.03 -16.43 0.04
N LEU A 84 2.09 -16.45 -0.90
CA LEU A 84 1.78 -15.29 -1.74
C LEU A 84 0.64 -14.48 -1.11
N VAL A 85 0.87 -13.19 -0.93
CA VAL A 85 -0.17 -12.22 -0.56
C VAL A 85 -0.44 -11.35 -1.79
N TYR A 86 -1.69 -11.31 -2.21
CA TYR A 86 -2.16 -10.48 -3.32
C TYR A 86 -3.07 -9.37 -2.78
N GLY A 87 -2.90 -8.17 -3.33
CA GLY A 87 -3.73 -7.01 -3.05
C GLY A 87 -3.70 -6.03 -4.23
N HIS A 88 -4.46 -4.95 -4.10
CA HIS A 88 -4.49 -3.85 -5.05
C HIS A 88 -4.28 -2.52 -4.29
N TYR A 89 -3.76 -1.52 -4.98
CA TYR A 89 -3.44 -0.20 -4.41
C TYR A 89 -4.17 0.93 -5.15
N ASP A 90 -4.91 0.62 -6.20
CA ASP A 90 -5.84 1.52 -6.85
C ASP A 90 -7.20 1.54 -6.14
N VAL A 91 -7.91 2.65 -6.34
CA VAL A 91 -9.20 2.92 -5.72
C VAL A 91 -10.23 3.38 -6.76
N GLN A 92 -11.49 3.41 -6.33
CA GLN A 92 -12.59 3.95 -7.13
C GLN A 92 -12.57 5.48 -7.13
N PRO A 93 -13.17 6.13 -8.14
CA PRO A 93 -13.48 7.56 -8.07
C PRO A 93 -14.32 7.89 -6.84
N ALA A 94 -14.07 9.05 -6.23
CA ALA A 94 -14.77 9.46 -5.01
C ALA A 94 -16.09 10.20 -5.26
N ASP A 95 -16.53 10.30 -6.52
CA ASP A 95 -17.76 11.01 -6.87
C ASP A 95 -19.02 10.32 -6.32
N PRO A 96 -20.05 11.10 -5.92
CA PRO A 96 -20.09 12.57 -5.92
C PRO A 96 -19.46 13.17 -4.65
N VAL A 97 -18.52 14.10 -4.84
CA VAL A 97 -17.69 14.66 -3.75
C VAL A 97 -18.51 15.40 -2.69
N ASP A 98 -19.66 15.97 -3.05
CA ASP A 98 -20.54 16.73 -2.15
C ASP A 98 -21.26 15.87 -1.10
N LEU A 99 -21.23 14.54 -1.22
CA LEU A 99 -21.78 13.63 -0.21
C LEU A 99 -20.78 13.24 0.89
N TRP A 100 -19.53 13.70 0.80
CA TRP A 100 -18.51 13.42 1.79
C TRP A 100 -18.52 14.44 2.94
N ASP A 101 -18.41 13.96 4.18
CA ASP A 101 -18.27 14.82 5.36
C ASP A 101 -16.86 15.44 5.50
N SER A 102 -15.86 14.86 4.84
CA SER A 102 -14.48 15.34 4.73
C SER A 102 -13.90 15.01 3.34
N PRO A 103 -12.90 15.74 2.82
CA PRO A 103 -12.36 15.46 1.49
C PRO A 103 -11.87 14.00 1.37
N PRO A 104 -12.17 13.29 0.27
CA PRO A 104 -12.01 11.83 0.17
C PRO A 104 -10.55 11.32 0.27
N PHE A 105 -9.59 12.19 -0.05
CA PHE A 105 -8.15 11.90 0.02
C PHE A 105 -7.44 12.72 1.12
N GLU A 106 -8.21 13.28 2.07
CA GLU A 106 -7.70 13.93 3.28
C GLU A 106 -8.21 13.16 4.52
N PRO A 107 -7.54 12.05 4.89
CA PRO A 107 -7.97 11.23 6.02
C PRO A 107 -7.86 11.99 7.36
N VAL A 108 -8.82 11.74 8.26
CA VAL A 108 -9.02 12.40 9.57
C VAL A 108 -8.90 11.43 10.74
#